data_AF-W2TCI8-F1
#
_entry.id   AF-W2TCI8-F1
#
_cell.length_a   1.000
_cell.length_b   1.000
_cell.length_c   1.000
_cell.angle_alpha   90.00
_cell.angle_beta   90.00
_cell.angle_gamma   90.00
#
_symmetry.space_group_name_H-M   'P 1'
#
loop_
_entity.id
_entity.type
_entity.pdbx_description
1 polymer ?
#
loop_
_entity_poly.entity_id
_entity_poly.type
_entity_poly.pdbx_seq_one_letter_code
_entity_poly.pdbx_strand_id
1 'polypeptide(L)'
;MVSYSSSEYRLNMIAYKATTVFHTFHAQSKQAYKWLQELKSQCPTQDPKIVEEKEEMLPGYEDVNMGSFDITEERSVAISKNFDQLRMRVRREGHMDGSILFYLRKVAESLAIIALAVSLQMRGWYIVSAVLMGLAWQQLGWLVHEFAHNQLFKDHWHNDIA
;
A
#
# COMPACT_ATOMS: atom_id res chain seq x y z
N MET A 1 -38.64 -4.10 23.77
CA MET A 1 -37.36 -3.37 23.77
C MET A 1 -36.26 -4.43 23.87
N VAL A 2 -35.67 -4.82 22.74
CA VAL A 2 -34.66 -5.89 22.69
C VAL A 2 -33.31 -5.26 22.97
N SER A 3 -32.74 -5.53 24.14
CA SER A 3 -31.43 -5.01 24.53
C SER A 3 -30.36 -5.89 23.89
N TYR A 4 -29.78 -5.46 22.76
CA TYR A 4 -28.63 -6.12 22.15
C TYR A 4 -27.35 -5.84 22.94
N SER A 5 -26.45 -6.82 22.99
CA SER A 5 -25.16 -6.70 23.72
C SER A 5 -24.21 -5.77 22.97
N SER A 6 -23.41 -4.97 23.69
CA SER A 6 -22.36 -4.07 23.13
C SER A 6 -21.41 -4.77 22.15
N SER A 7 -21.25 -6.10 22.26
CA SER A 7 -20.47 -6.93 21.33
C SER A 7 -21.11 -7.08 19.95
N GLU A 8 -22.44 -7.18 19.86
CA GLU A 8 -23.17 -7.37 18.58
C GLU A 8 -23.15 -6.10 17.73
N TYR A 9 -23.26 -4.92 18.36
CA TYR A 9 -23.14 -3.63 17.66
C TYR A 9 -21.76 -3.45 17.01
N ARG A 10 -20.69 -3.81 17.71
CA ARG A 10 -19.32 -3.73 17.18
C ARG A 10 -19.12 -4.65 15.98
N LEU A 11 -19.67 -5.87 16.04
CA LEU A 11 -19.61 -6.83 14.94
C LEU A 11 -20.36 -6.34 13.69
N ASN A 12 -21.57 -5.78 13.87
CA ASN A 12 -22.37 -5.24 12.77
C ASN A 12 -21.72 -4.02 12.11
N MET A 13 -21.16 -3.10 12.91
CA MET A 13 -20.43 -1.94 12.38
C MET A 13 -19.18 -2.35 11.57
N ILE A 14 -18.43 -3.36 12.05
CA ILE A 14 -17.25 -3.88 11.34
C ILE A 14 -17.68 -4.54 10.02
N ALA A 15 -18.76 -5.33 10.03
CA ALA A 15 -19.26 -5.99 8.83
C ALA A 15 -19.77 -5.00 7.76
N TYR A 16 -20.46 -3.94 8.17
CA TYR A 16 -20.93 -2.89 7.28
C TYR A 16 -19.77 -2.09 6.67
N LYS A 17 -18.78 -1.71 7.49
CA LYS A 17 -17.57 -1.03 7.01
C LYS A 17 -16.76 -1.92 6.05
N ALA A 18 -16.60 -3.20 6.37
CA ALA A 18 -15.90 -4.15 5.50
C ALA A 18 -16.59 -4.34 4.14
N THR A 19 -17.93 -4.40 4.12
CA THR A 19 -18.71 -4.56 2.89
C THR A 19 -18.63 -3.31 2.01
N THR A 20 -18.74 -2.12 2.61
CA THR A 20 -18.64 -0.84 1.91
C THR A 20 -17.24 -0.64 1.31
N VAL A 21 -16.21 -0.97 2.07
CA VAL A 21 -14.81 -0.92 1.60
C VAL A 21 -14.59 -1.91 0.46
N PHE A 22 -15.03 -3.17 0.61
CA PHE A 22 -14.91 -4.17 -0.46
C PHE A 22 -15.59 -3.70 -1.76
N HIS A 23 -16.82 -3.21 -1.66
CA HIS A 23 -17.55 -2.70 -2.83
C HIS A 23 -16.82 -1.52 -3.48
N THR A 24 -16.30 -0.59 -2.68
CA THR A 24 -15.57 0.60 -3.18
C THR A 24 -14.31 0.22 -3.97
N PHE A 25 -13.55 -0.76 -3.50
CA PHE A 25 -12.29 -1.18 -4.15
C PHE A 25 -12.48 -2.24 -5.24
N HIS A 26 -13.58 -2.98 -5.24
CA HIS A 26 -13.79 -4.13 -6.14
C HIS A 26 -15.00 -4.02 -7.05
N ALA A 27 -15.75 -2.90 -7.06
CA ALA A 27 -16.94 -2.68 -7.88
C ALA A 27 -16.79 -3.08 -9.37
N GLN A 28 -15.60 -2.90 -9.94
CA GLN A 28 -15.34 -3.21 -11.36
C GLN A 28 -14.75 -4.61 -11.61
N SER A 29 -14.42 -5.38 -10.56
CA SER A 29 -13.77 -6.69 -10.69
C SER A 29 -14.77 -7.84 -10.61
N LYS A 30 -15.16 -8.39 -11.77
CA LYS A 30 -16.03 -9.58 -11.85
C LYS A 30 -15.46 -10.80 -11.11
N GLN A 31 -14.13 -10.90 -11.02
CA GLN A 31 -13.43 -12.00 -10.35
C GLN A 31 -13.55 -11.90 -8.82
N ALA A 32 -13.47 -10.70 -8.25
CA ALA A 32 -13.61 -10.50 -6.81
C ALA A 32 -15.01 -10.90 -6.32
N TYR A 33 -16.06 -10.56 -7.07
CA TYR A 33 -17.43 -11.00 -6.75
C TYR A 33 -17.62 -12.52 -6.92
N LYS A 34 -16.93 -13.15 -7.88
CA LYS A 34 -16.95 -14.60 -8.06
C LYS A 34 -16.36 -15.32 -6.83
N TRP A 35 -15.24 -14.83 -6.31
CA TRP A 35 -14.66 -15.33 -5.06
C TRP A 35 -15.56 -15.10 -3.86
N LEU A 36 -16.28 -13.98 -3.80
CA LEU A 36 -17.22 -13.71 -2.72
C LEU A 36 -18.43 -14.67 -2.75
N GLN A 37 -18.91 -15.03 -3.94
CA GLN A 37 -19.93 -16.07 -4.11
C GLN A 37 -19.41 -17.47 -3.72
N GLU A 38 -18.18 -17.78 -4.09
CA GLU A 38 -17.54 -19.06 -3.75
C GLU A 38 -17.30 -19.18 -2.25
N LEU A 39 -16.83 -18.12 -1.58
CA LEU A 39 -16.73 -18.03 -0.13
C LEU A 39 -18.09 -18.19 0.56
N LYS A 40 -19.15 -17.56 0.03
CA LYS A 40 -20.53 -17.73 0.54
C LYS A 40 -21.01 -19.18 0.43
N SER A 41 -20.58 -19.91 -0.60
CA SER A 41 -20.93 -21.33 -0.78
C SER A 41 -20.16 -22.26 0.16
N GLN A 42 -18.90 -21.94 0.47
CA GLN A 42 -18.02 -22.76 1.30
C GLN A 42 -18.19 -22.47 2.80
N CYS A 43 -18.61 -21.26 3.16
CA CYS A 43 -18.88 -20.83 4.52
C CYS A 43 -20.31 -20.27 4.61
N PRO A 44 -21.32 -21.11 4.91
CA PRO A 44 -22.67 -20.64 5.19
C PRO A 44 -22.71 -19.98 6.58
N THR A 45 -22.18 -18.77 6.71
CA THR A 45 -22.22 -18.02 7.97
C THR A 45 -23.48 -17.18 8.04
N GLN A 46 -24.20 -17.39 9.15
CA GLN A 46 -25.35 -16.68 9.72
C GLN A 46 -25.71 -15.37 9.01
N ASP A 47 -26.90 -15.38 8.39
CA ASP A 47 -27.55 -14.22 7.77
C ASP A 47 -27.98 -13.24 8.89
N PRO A 48 -27.17 -12.23 9.24
CA PRO A 48 -27.53 -11.33 10.33
C PRO A 48 -28.62 -10.42 9.77
N LYS A 49 -29.76 -10.32 10.45
CA LYS A 49 -30.76 -9.28 10.13
C LYS A 49 -30.12 -7.92 10.37
N ILE A 50 -29.65 -7.27 9.31
CA ILE A 50 -29.17 -5.90 9.33
C ILE A 50 -30.41 -5.02 9.57
N VAL A 51 -30.62 -4.60 10.81
CA VAL A 51 -31.54 -3.52 11.13
C VAL A 51 -30.79 -2.23 10.80
N GLU A 52 -31.26 -1.48 9.81
CA GLU A 52 -30.74 -0.13 9.54
C GLU A 52 -31.14 0.80 10.69
N GLU A 53 -30.37 0.78 11.77
CA GLU A 53 -30.39 1.87 12.75
C GLU A 53 -29.51 3.00 12.22
N LYS A 54 -30.12 4.18 12.06
CA LYS A 54 -29.37 5.42 11.81
C LYS A 54 -28.50 5.68 13.04
N GLU A 55 -27.20 5.46 12.92
CA GLU A 55 -26.24 5.74 13.99
C GLU A 55 -26.31 7.23 14.37
N GLU A 56 -26.72 7.53 15.61
CA GLU A 56 -26.35 8.81 16.22
C GLU A 56 -24.85 8.77 16.48
N MET A 57 -24.11 9.62 15.75
CA MET A 57 -22.66 9.72 15.85
C MET A 57 -22.24 10.00 17.30
N LEU A 58 -21.27 9.22 17.79
CA LEU A 58 -20.68 9.45 19.11
C LEU A 58 -20.03 10.84 19.17
N PRO A 59 -20.34 11.67 20.17
CA PRO A 59 -19.76 13.00 20.29
C PRO A 59 -18.24 12.89 20.48
N GLY A 60 -17.48 13.47 19.55
CA GLY A 60 -16.00 13.51 19.58
C GLY A 60 -15.28 12.65 18.54
N TYR A 61 -15.99 11.96 17.63
CA TYR A 61 -15.40 11.27 16.46
C TYR A 61 -15.64 11.99 15.12
N GLU A 62 -16.07 13.25 15.17
CA GLU A 62 -16.35 14.09 14.00
C GLU A 62 -15.07 14.55 13.27
N ASP A 63 -13.89 14.44 13.91
CA ASP A 63 -12.63 14.97 13.40
C ASP A 63 -11.75 13.96 12.64
N VAL A 64 -12.21 12.71 12.47
CA VAL A 64 -11.56 11.82 11.50
C VAL A 64 -12.07 12.21 10.12
N ASN A 65 -11.41 13.23 9.55
CA ASN A 65 -11.62 13.77 8.21
C ASN A 65 -11.39 12.70 7.13
N MET A 66 -12.32 11.74 7.01
CA MET A 66 -12.59 11.05 5.75
C MET A 66 -13.45 12.05 4.98
N GLY A 67 -12.82 13.03 4.35
CA GLY A 67 -13.50 14.12 3.66
C GLY A 67 -14.66 13.59 2.82
N SER A 68 -15.80 14.29 2.85
CA SER A 68 -16.98 13.85 2.09
C SER A 68 -16.58 13.67 0.64
N PHE A 69 -16.71 12.45 0.13
CA PHE A 69 -16.37 12.12 -1.25
C PHE A 69 -17.51 12.56 -2.17
N ASP A 70 -17.92 13.83 -2.07
CA ASP A 70 -18.93 14.49 -2.90
C ASP A 70 -18.31 14.88 -4.25
N ILE A 71 -17.86 13.87 -4.99
CA ILE A 71 -17.37 14.03 -6.35
C ILE A 71 -18.51 13.63 -7.29
N THR A 72 -18.93 14.54 -8.16
CA THR A 72 -19.93 14.24 -9.19
C THR A 72 -19.44 13.11 -10.10
N GLU A 73 -20.35 12.28 -10.62
CA GLU A 73 -20.01 11.16 -11.49
C GLU A 73 -19.20 11.60 -12.72
N GLU A 74 -19.54 12.75 -13.31
CA GLU A 74 -18.76 13.33 -14.41
C GLU A 74 -17.31 13.63 -14.00
N ARG A 75 -17.10 14.13 -12.78
CA ARG A 75 -15.77 14.45 -12.26
C ARG A 75 -14.99 13.18 -11.91
N SER A 76 -15.62 12.12 -11.43
CA SER A 76 -14.95 10.84 -11.15
C SER A 76 -14.49 10.15 -12.44
N VAL A 77 -15.29 10.22 -13.51
CA VAL A 77 -14.93 9.72 -14.84
C VAL A 77 -13.77 10.54 -15.42
N ALA A 78 -13.81 11.87 -15.28
CA ALA A 78 -12.71 12.74 -15.73
C ALA A 78 -11.39 12.45 -14.99
N ILE A 79 -11.45 12.27 -13.67
CA ILE A 79 -10.29 11.91 -12.85
C ILE A 79 -9.71 10.56 -13.31
N SER A 80 -10.55 9.54 -13.46
CA SER A 80 -10.13 8.20 -13.91
C SER A 80 -9.44 8.25 -15.27
N LYS A 81 -10.04 8.98 -16.23
CA LYS A 81 -9.46 9.17 -17.57
C LYS A 81 -8.09 9.86 -17.52
N ASN A 82 -7.93 10.87 -16.66
CA ASN A 82 -6.66 11.57 -16.48
C ASN A 82 -5.60 10.65 -15.86
N PHE A 83 -5.96 9.84 -14.87
CA PHE A 83 -5.07 8.83 -14.29
C PHE A 83 -4.63 7.78 -15.31
N ASP A 84 -5.53 7.32 -16.17
CA ASP A 84 -5.20 6.38 -17.24
C ASP A 84 -4.23 6.99 -18.25
N GLN A 85 -4.48 8.24 -18.67
CA GLN A 85 -3.58 8.96 -19.57
C GLN A 85 -2.19 9.18 -18.96
N LEU A 86 -2.13 9.54 -17.67
CA LEU A 86 -0.87 9.67 -16.94
C LEU A 86 -0.15 8.32 -16.90
N ARG A 87 -0.83 7.24 -16.54
CA ARG A 87 -0.28 5.90 -16.47
C ARG A 87 0.30 5.45 -17.82
N MET A 88 -0.42 5.71 -18.91
CA MET A 88 0.05 5.40 -20.26
C MET A 88 1.28 6.21 -20.64
N ARG A 89 1.33 7.49 -20.27
CA ARG A 89 2.48 8.37 -20.51
C ARG A 89 3.72 7.90 -19.76
N VAL A 90 3.59 7.65 -18.45
CA VAL A 90 4.69 7.19 -17.58
C VAL A 90 5.26 5.85 -18.07
N ARG A 91 4.41 4.94 -18.55
CA ARG A 91 4.85 3.69 -19.19
C ARG A 91 5.57 3.92 -20.51
N ARG A 92 5.02 4.77 -21.38
CA ARG A 92 5.63 5.07 -22.70
C ARG A 92 7.00 5.72 -22.56
N GLU A 93 7.20 6.52 -21.51
CA GLU A 93 8.46 7.17 -21.18
C GLU A 93 9.47 6.21 -20.52
N GLY A 94 9.09 4.95 -20.27
CA GLY A 94 9.98 3.94 -19.68
C GLY A 94 10.24 4.14 -18.19
N HIS A 95 9.51 5.03 -17.51
CA HIS A 95 9.66 5.26 -16.08
C HIS A 95 9.24 4.07 -15.21
N MET A 96 8.53 3.10 -15.79
CA MET A 96 8.17 1.83 -15.15
C MET A 96 9.12 0.68 -15.53
N ASP A 97 10.16 0.94 -16.34
CA ASP A 97 11.12 -0.09 -16.73
C ASP A 97 12.30 -0.11 -15.75
N GLY A 98 12.49 -1.25 -15.06
CA GLY A 98 13.64 -1.48 -14.19
C GLY A 98 14.95 -1.49 -14.99
N SER A 99 15.98 -0.82 -14.47
CA SER A 99 17.32 -0.76 -15.10
C SER A 99 18.35 -1.48 -14.24
N ILE A 100 18.69 -2.73 -14.57
CA ILE A 100 19.67 -3.54 -13.80
C ILE A 100 21.00 -2.80 -13.61
N LEU A 101 21.46 -2.06 -14.63
CA LEU A 101 22.70 -1.27 -14.55
C LEU A 101 22.62 -0.17 -13.48
N PHE A 102 21.45 0.45 -13.31
CA PHE A 102 21.24 1.44 -12.26
C PHE A 102 21.41 0.81 -10.86
N TYR A 103 20.84 -0.38 -10.65
CA TYR A 103 20.92 -1.08 -9.37
C TYR A 103 22.33 -1.61 -9.08
N LEU A 104 23.02 -2.16 -10.09
CA LEU A 104 24.43 -2.55 -9.95
C LEU A 104 25.32 -1.37 -9.56
N ARG A 105 25.11 -0.20 -10.19
CA ARG A 105 25.81 1.02 -9.81
C ARG A 105 25.50 1.41 -8.36
N LYS A 106 24.25 1.31 -7.91
CA LYS A 106 23.84 1.65 -6.53
C LYS A 106 24.45 0.72 -5.48
N VAL A 107 24.56 -0.57 -5.79
CA VAL A 107 25.29 -1.53 -4.95
C VAL A 107 26.77 -1.15 -4.90
N ALA A 108 27.39 -0.90 -6.05
CA ALA A 108 28.81 -0.53 -6.12
C ALA A 108 29.12 0.79 -5.38
N GLU A 109 28.26 1.80 -5.52
CA GLU A 109 28.35 3.07 -4.77
C GLU A 109 28.31 2.83 -3.25
N SER A 110 27.37 2.00 -2.78
CA SER A 110 27.23 1.69 -1.36
C SER A 110 28.47 0.96 -0.82
N LEU A 111 29.00 -0.02 -1.56
CA LEU A 111 30.23 -0.72 -1.21
C LEU A 111 31.44 0.22 -1.18
N ALA A 112 31.54 1.15 -2.14
CA ALA A 112 32.61 2.14 -2.17
C ALA A 112 32.57 3.09 -0.97
N ILE A 113 31.38 3.53 -0.56
CA ILE A 113 31.20 4.39 0.64
C ILE A 113 31.60 3.62 1.90
N ILE A 114 31.21 2.35 2.03
CA ILE A 114 31.62 1.49 3.15
C ILE A 114 33.14 1.35 3.20
N ALA A 115 33.77 1.03 2.06
CA ALA A 115 35.23 0.89 1.97
C ALA A 115 35.94 2.20 2.37
N LEU A 116 35.44 3.35 1.92
CA LEU A 116 35.96 4.66 2.30
C LEU A 116 35.79 4.94 3.79
N ALA A 117 34.62 4.66 4.37
CA ALA A 117 34.35 4.82 5.79
C ALA A 117 35.33 3.98 6.64
N VAL A 118 35.51 2.70 6.32
CA VAL A 118 36.47 1.81 6.99
C VAL A 118 37.90 2.34 6.83
N SER A 119 38.28 2.78 5.65
CA SER A 119 39.62 3.34 5.40
C SER A 119 39.90 4.60 6.24
N LEU A 120 38.88 5.45 6.45
CA LEU A 120 38.96 6.63 7.30
C LEU A 120 38.99 6.27 8.79
N GLN A 121 38.21 5.27 9.21
CA GLN A 121 38.22 4.73 10.56
C GLN A 121 39.64 4.30 10.96
N MET A 122 40.32 3.54 10.08
CA MET A 122 41.67 3.03 10.33
C MET A 122 42.73 4.13 10.42
N ARG A 123 42.47 5.32 9.86
CA ARG A 123 43.34 6.50 9.94
C ARG A 123 43.00 7.45 11.09
N GLY A 124 42.06 7.07 11.97
CA GLY A 124 41.64 7.89 13.13
C GLY A 124 40.58 8.95 12.84
N TRP A 125 40.01 8.98 11.63
CA TRP A 125 38.96 9.94 11.24
C TRP A 125 37.57 9.44 11.66
N TYR A 126 37.35 9.27 12.96
CA TYR A 126 36.18 8.56 13.50
C TYR A 126 34.84 9.21 13.16
N ILE A 127 34.71 10.54 13.30
CA ILE A 127 33.45 11.24 13.05
C ILE A 127 33.06 11.15 11.58
N VAL A 128 34.01 11.43 10.67
CA VAL A 128 33.75 11.38 9.22
C VAL A 128 33.42 9.96 8.77
N SER A 129 34.15 8.97 9.30
CA SER A 129 33.86 7.55 9.10
C SER A 129 32.43 7.19 9.53
N ALA A 130 32.02 7.60 10.73
CA ALA A 130 30.69 7.29 11.25
C ALA A 130 29.57 7.91 10.40
N VAL A 131 29.73 9.15 9.94
CA VAL A 131 28.76 9.81 9.04
C VAL A 131 28.66 9.07 7.71
N LEU A 132 29.79 8.72 7.09
CA LEU A 132 29.80 7.96 5.83
C LEU A 132 29.20 6.57 5.99
N MET A 133 29.46 5.91 7.12
CA MET A 133 28.83 4.63 7.44
C MET A 133 27.31 4.78 7.54
N GLY A 134 26.81 5.79 8.26
CA GLY A 134 25.37 6.08 8.33
C GLY A 134 24.75 6.34 6.96
N LEU A 135 25.44 7.07 6.08
CA LEU A 135 25.00 7.31 4.71
C LEU A 135 24.94 6.01 3.89
N ALA A 136 25.93 5.12 4.02
CA ALA A 136 25.89 3.80 3.37
C ALA A 136 24.70 2.96 3.82
N TRP A 137 24.40 2.92 5.13
CA TRP A 137 23.23 2.23 5.66
C TRP A 137 21.92 2.80 5.12
N GLN A 138 21.82 4.13 5.01
CA GLN A 138 20.66 4.78 4.41
C GLN A 138 20.47 4.37 2.94
N GLN A 139 21.55 4.34 2.13
CA GLN A 139 21.48 3.91 0.73
C GLN A 139 21.07 2.44 0.60
N LEU A 140 21.62 1.56 1.43
CA LEU A 140 21.25 0.13 1.44
C LEU A 140 19.80 -0.09 1.88
N GLY A 141 19.31 0.66 2.86
CA GLY A 141 17.91 0.58 3.29
C GLY A 141 16.93 0.97 2.18
N TRP A 142 17.25 1.99 1.41
CA TRP A 142 16.44 2.40 0.25
C TRP A 142 16.48 1.35 -0.85
N LEU A 143 17.65 0.75 -1.07
CA LEU A 143 17.80 -0.33 -2.04
C LEU A 143 16.91 -1.52 -1.68
N VAL A 144 16.98 -2.03 -0.45
CA VAL A 144 16.12 -3.15 0.02
C VAL A 144 14.64 -2.81 -0.09
N HIS A 145 14.26 -1.57 0.25
CA HIS A 145 12.88 -1.11 0.13
C HIS A 145 12.38 -1.16 -1.34
N GLU A 146 13.22 -0.79 -2.29
CA GLU A 146 12.91 -0.84 -3.73
C GLU A 146 12.80 -2.28 -4.26
N PHE A 147 13.64 -3.20 -3.76
CA PHE A 147 13.51 -4.63 -4.04
C PHE A 147 12.17 -5.19 -3.52
N ALA A 148 11.77 -4.82 -2.30
CA ALA A 148 10.52 -5.26 -1.69
C ALA A 148 9.26 -4.75 -2.42
N HIS A 149 9.37 -3.65 -3.18
CA HIS A 149 8.29 -3.18 -4.06
C HIS A 149 8.21 -3.90 -5.40
N ASN A 150 9.03 -4.93 -5.62
CA ASN A 150 9.09 -5.69 -6.87
C ASN A 150 9.46 -4.82 -8.10
N GLN A 151 10.14 -3.70 -7.90
CA GLN A 151 10.45 -2.75 -8.99
C GLN A 151 11.62 -3.20 -9.87
N LEU A 152 12.46 -4.13 -9.40
CA LEU A 152 13.63 -4.57 -10.16
C LEU A 152 13.28 -5.54 -11.28
N PHE A 153 12.53 -6.60 -10.94
CA PHE A 153 12.19 -7.65 -11.89
C PHE A 153 10.72 -7.56 -12.31
N LYS A 154 10.47 -7.68 -13.62
CA LYS A 154 9.10 -7.73 -14.18
C LYS A 154 8.34 -8.99 -13.74
N ASP A 155 9.07 -10.05 -13.43
CA ASP A 155 8.52 -11.30 -12.90
C ASP A 155 8.62 -11.33 -11.38
N HIS A 156 7.47 -11.41 -10.71
CA HIS A 156 7.36 -11.45 -9.24
C HIS A 156 8.24 -12.53 -8.60
N TRP A 157 8.37 -13.70 -9.23
CA TRP A 157 9.15 -14.82 -8.72
C TRP A 157 10.62 -14.49 -8.44
N HIS A 158 11.23 -13.61 -9.25
CA HIS A 158 12.64 -13.24 -9.08
C HIS A 158 12.85 -12.22 -7.96
N ASN A 159 11.82 -11.44 -7.59
CA ASN A 159 11.90 -10.53 -6.47
C ASN A 159 11.69 -11.26 -5.13
N ASP A 160 10.91 -12.34 -5.07
CA ASP A 160 10.67 -13.11 -3.84
C ASP A 160 11.92 -13.89 -3.35
N ILE A 161 12.89 -14.14 -4.23
CA ILE A 161 14.14 -14.86 -3.93
C ILE A 161 15.31 -13.90 -3.62
N ALA A 162 15.23 -12.64 -4.05
CA ALA A 162 16.27 -11.62 -3.90
C ALA A 162 16.26 -10.98 -2.50
#